data_AF-A0A1M5JCE7-F1
#
_entry.id   AF-A0A1M5JCE7-F1
#
_cell.length_a   1.000
_cell.length_b   1.000
_cell.length_c   1.000
_cell.angle_alpha   90.00
_cell.angle_beta   90.00
_cell.angle_gamma   90.00
#
_symmetry.space_group_name_H-M   'P 1'
#
loop_
_entity.id
_entity.type
_entity.pdbx_description
1 polymer ?
#
loop_
_entity_poly.entity_id
_entity_poly.type
_entity_poly.pdbx_seq_one_letter_code
_entity_poly.pdbx_strand_id
1 'polypeptide(L)'
;MSIDSGRLVPFFLMWGIPIFMVIRTYIKMDVNDRKSAKRDFRRPRFVFTIGLIVIGTLISQIGSILLLEIVNLVGIIILSIGGIVSVVGMWRENRIKSVFVFLIITIAIYFLYV
;
A
#
# COMPACT_ATOMS: atom_id res chain seq x y z
N MET A 1 20.00 18.15 1.60
CA MET A 1 19.13 17.01 1.93
C MET A 1 19.85 15.76 1.45
N SER A 2 20.26 14.89 2.37
CA SER A 2 20.83 13.57 2.02
C SER A 2 19.68 12.67 1.55
N ILE A 3 19.90 11.96 0.45
CA ILE A 3 18.93 11.02 -0.13
C ILE A 3 19.57 9.64 -0.12
N ASP A 4 18.84 8.63 0.34
CA ASP A 4 19.27 7.24 0.20
C ASP A 4 19.01 6.75 -1.23
N SER A 5 20.01 6.96 -2.10
CA SER A 5 19.97 6.55 -3.50
C SER A 5 19.83 5.03 -3.68
N GLY A 6 20.25 4.23 -2.68
CA GLY A 6 20.11 2.77 -2.71
C GLY A 6 18.66 2.31 -2.66
N ARG A 7 17.78 3.12 -2.07
CA ARG A 7 16.34 2.85 -1.95
C ARG A 7 15.50 3.38 -3.13
N LEU A 8 16.09 4.19 -4.02
CA LEU A 8 15.38 4.77 -5.18
C LEU A 8 15.03 3.74 -6.26
N VAL A 9 15.99 2.90 -6.65
CA VAL A 9 15.77 1.87 -7.67
C VAL A 9 14.64 0.91 -7.29
N PRO A 10 14.64 0.28 -6.09
CA PRO A 10 13.53 -0.60 -5.70
C PRO A 10 12.21 0.16 -5.57
N PHE A 11 12.22 1.42 -5.14
CA PHE A 11 11.01 2.26 -5.08
C PHE A 11 10.38 2.45 -6.47
N PHE A 12 11.17 2.85 -7.47
CA PHE A 12 10.65 3.06 -8.82
C PHE A 12 10.19 1.77 -9.49
N LEU A 13 10.85 0.64 -9.24
CA LEU A 13 10.39 -0.65 -9.74
C LEU A 13 9.07 -1.08 -9.09
N MET A 14 8.98 -0.95 -7.77
CA MET A 14 7.81 -1.33 -6.98
C MET A 14 6.59 -0.48 -7.29
N TRP A 15 6.75 0.83 -7.53
CA TRP A 15 5.62 1.73 -7.80
C TRP A 15 5.40 2.01 -9.28
N GLY A 16 6.46 2.18 -10.04
CA GLY A 16 6.40 2.56 -11.45
C GLY A 16 5.68 1.51 -12.29
N ILE A 17 6.01 0.23 -12.10
CA ILE A 17 5.39 -0.86 -12.87
C ILE A 17 3.88 -0.96 -12.57
N PRO A 18 3.42 -1.06 -11.31
CA PRO A 18 1.98 -1.14 -11.02
C PRO A 18 1.22 0.12 -11.41
N ILE A 19 1.75 1.32 -11.18
CA ILE A 19 1.10 2.57 -11.58
C ILE A 19 0.90 2.59 -13.10
N PHE A 20 1.94 2.25 -13.86
CA PHE A 20 1.83 2.16 -15.31
C PHE A 20 0.79 1.14 -15.76
N MET A 21 0.77 -0.05 -15.15
CA MET A 21 -0.22 -1.10 -15.46
C MET A 21 -1.65 -0.66 -15.16
N VAL A 22 -1.88 -0.01 -14.01
CA VAL A 22 -3.20 0.49 -13.61
C VAL A 22 -3.67 1.59 -14.55
N ILE A 23 -2.81 2.58 -14.86
CA ILE A 23 -3.14 3.67 -15.78
C ILE A 23 -3.46 3.14 -17.18
N ARG A 24 -2.60 2.27 -17.72
CA ARG A 24 -2.79 1.67 -19.06
C ARG A 24 -4.12 0.92 -19.14
N THR A 25 -4.43 0.11 -18.13
CA THR A 25 -5.67 -0.66 -18.07
C THR A 25 -6.87 0.26 -17.96
N TYR A 26 -6.81 1.26 -17.08
CA TYR A 26 -7.89 2.21 -16.86
C TYR A 26 -8.22 3.06 -18.12
N ILE A 27 -7.21 3.47 -18.89
CA ILE A 27 -7.40 4.19 -20.15
C ILE A 27 -8.07 3.30 -21.21
N LYS A 28 -7.82 1.99 -21.20
CA LYS A 28 -8.40 1.04 -22.15
C LYS A 28 -9.83 0.59 -21.82
N MET A 29 -10.28 0.78 -20.58
CA MET A 29 -11.64 0.44 -20.15
C MET A 29 -12.68 1.33 -20.84
N ASP A 30 -13.88 0.79 -21.09
CA ASP A 30 -15.03 1.58 -21.51
C ASP A 30 -15.61 2.40 -20.33
N VAL A 31 -16.63 3.21 -20.61
CA VAL A 31 -17.21 4.14 -19.65
C VAL A 31 -17.86 3.42 -18.45
N ASN A 32 -18.53 2.29 -18.67
CA ASN A 32 -19.20 1.53 -17.62
C ASN A 32 -18.17 0.84 -16.72
N ASP A 33 -17.16 0.23 -17.31
CA ASP A 33 -16.06 -0.41 -16.59
C ASP A 33 -15.27 0.59 -15.73
N ARG A 34 -14.94 1.77 -16.27
CA ARG A 34 -14.30 2.85 -15.49
C ARG A 34 -15.18 3.29 -14.33
N LYS A 35 -16.50 3.37 -14.52
CA LYS A 35 -17.45 3.76 -13.46
C LYS A 35 -17.51 2.71 -12.36
N SER A 36 -17.54 1.43 -12.72
CA SER A 36 -17.49 0.34 -11.73
C SER A 36 -16.18 0.33 -10.97
N ALA A 37 -15.04 0.43 -11.67
CA ALA A 37 -13.72 0.48 -11.04
C ALA A 37 -13.60 1.63 -10.03
N LYS A 38 -14.04 2.84 -10.40
CA LYS A 38 -14.09 3.98 -9.46
C LYS A 38 -14.98 3.71 -8.25
N ARG A 39 -16.14 3.08 -8.45
CA ARG A 39 -17.05 2.72 -7.35
C ARG A 39 -16.37 1.75 -6.40
N ASP A 40 -15.68 0.74 -6.92
CA ASP A 40 -15.01 -0.27 -6.10
C ASP A 40 -13.83 0.32 -5.32
N PHE A 41 -13.03 1.19 -5.93
CA PHE A 41 -11.97 1.94 -5.24
C PHE A 41 -12.49 2.91 -4.17
N ARG A 42 -13.72 3.42 -4.33
CA ARG A 42 -14.38 4.28 -3.34
C ARG A 42 -15.09 3.52 -2.23
N ARG A 43 -15.21 2.19 -2.31
CA ARG A 43 -15.84 1.41 -1.24
C ARG A 43 -15.05 1.60 0.05
N PRO A 44 -15.71 1.87 1.20
CA PRO A 44 -15.02 2.00 2.49
C PRO A 44 -14.11 0.80 2.79
N ARG A 45 -14.58 -0.42 2.50
CA ARG A 45 -13.77 -1.65 2.65
C ARG A 45 -12.46 -1.54 1.88
N PHE A 46 -12.46 -1.08 0.63
CA PHE A 46 -11.24 -0.95 -0.17
C PHE A 46 -10.32 0.13 0.41
N VAL A 47 -10.87 1.29 0.73
CA VAL A 47 -10.11 2.44 1.26
C VAL A 47 -9.40 2.08 2.57
N PHE A 48 -10.12 1.51 3.54
CA PHE A 48 -9.58 1.19 4.86
C PHE A 48 -8.71 -0.08 4.90
N THR A 49 -8.67 -0.87 3.81
CA THR A 49 -7.79 -2.04 3.71
C THR A 49 -6.64 -1.74 2.76
N ILE A 50 -6.82 -2.00 1.48
CA ILE A 50 -5.82 -1.84 0.43
C ILE A 50 -5.36 -0.38 0.34
N GLY A 51 -6.28 0.59 0.42
CA GLY A 51 -5.95 2.01 0.34
C GLY A 51 -4.95 2.45 1.43
N LEU A 52 -5.26 2.17 2.70
CA LEU A 52 -4.35 2.49 3.82
C LEU A 52 -3.03 1.74 3.74
N ILE A 53 -3.05 0.44 3.39
CA ILE A 53 -1.81 -0.34 3.22
C ILE A 53 -0.92 0.29 2.14
N VAL A 54 -1.49 0.61 0.98
CA VAL A 54 -0.77 1.18 -0.16
C VAL A 54 -0.23 2.57 0.18
N ILE A 55 -1.06 3.46 0.71
CA ILE A 55 -0.68 4.83 1.05
C ILE A 55 0.35 4.86 2.19
N GLY A 56 0.14 4.07 3.25
CA GLY A 56 1.07 3.98 4.37
C GLY A 56 2.45 3.49 3.93
N THR A 57 2.51 2.45 3.09
CA THR A 57 3.76 1.95 2.51
C THR A 57 4.45 3.01 1.64
N LEU A 58 3.70 3.71 0.80
CA LEU A 58 4.24 4.76 -0.07
C LEU A 58 4.85 5.91 0.76
N ILE A 59 4.12 6.41 1.76
CA ILE A 59 4.58 7.48 2.66
C ILE A 59 5.82 7.04 3.42
N SER A 60 5.81 5.80 3.95
CA SER A 60 6.93 5.26 4.71
C SER A 60 8.20 5.16 3.86
N GLN A 61 8.10 4.64 2.64
CA GLN A 61 9.25 4.57 1.72
C GLN A 61 9.77 5.95 1.32
N ILE A 62 8.88 6.92 1.06
CA ILE A 62 9.29 8.30 0.78
C ILE A 62 10.03 8.89 1.99
N GLY A 63 9.49 8.72 3.21
CA GLY A 63 10.14 9.17 4.44
C GLY A 63 11.52 8.55 4.62
N SER A 64 11.65 7.26 4.35
CA SER A 64 12.91 6.53 4.39
C SER A 64 13.93 7.05 3.36
N ILE A 65 13.53 7.24 2.09
CA ILE A 65 14.41 7.74 1.02
C ILE A 65 14.91 9.15 1.32
N LEU A 66 14.02 9.99 1.88
CA LEU A 66 14.29 11.37 2.23
C LEU A 66 14.95 11.52 3.60
N LEU A 67 15.20 10.42 4.32
CA LEU A 67 15.75 10.40 5.68
C LEU A 67 14.92 11.24 6.67
N LEU A 68 13.60 11.27 6.49
CA LEU A 68 12.62 11.94 7.33
C LEU A 68 11.94 10.93 8.24
N GLU A 69 12.51 10.70 9.43
CA GLU A 69 12.02 9.71 10.40
C GLU A 69 10.54 9.87 10.75
N ILE A 70 10.10 11.12 10.95
CA ILE A 70 8.69 11.43 11.28
C ILE A 70 7.75 10.99 10.14
N VAL A 71 8.14 11.25 8.88
CA VAL A 71 7.35 10.85 7.72
C VAL A 71 7.32 9.33 7.59
N ASN A 72 8.46 8.67 7.83
CA ASN A 72 8.54 7.21 7.83
C ASN A 72 7.58 6.61 8.88
N LEU A 73 7.66 7.10 10.12
CA LEU A 73 6.85 6.63 11.24
C LEU A 73 5.34 6.86 11.01
N VAL A 74 4.94 8.00 10.47
CA VAL A 74 3.55 8.26 10.07
C VAL A 74 3.08 7.24 9.02
N GLY A 75 3.91 6.94 8.03
CA GLY A 75 3.61 5.92 7.02
C GLY A 75 3.41 4.52 7.64
N ILE A 76 4.29 4.13 8.56
CA ILE A 76 4.20 2.84 9.29
C ILE A 76 2.93 2.76 10.13
N ILE A 77 2.52 3.84 10.80
CA ILE A 77 1.26 3.88 11.56
C ILE A 77 0.06 3.65 10.63
N ILE A 78 0.01 4.36 9.50
CA ILE A 78 -1.07 4.24 8.51
C ILE A 78 -1.14 2.80 7.96
N LEU A 79 0.02 2.24 7.59
CA LEU A 79 0.14 0.85 7.13
C LEU A 79 -0.37 -0.14 8.19
N SER A 80 0.02 0.06 9.46
CA SER A 80 -0.36 -0.80 10.57
C SER A 80 -1.87 -0.79 10.79
N ILE A 81 -2.49 0.39 10.77
CA ILE A 81 -3.96 0.52 10.89
C ILE A 81 -4.65 -0.22 9.75
N GLY A 82 -4.23 0.03 8.50
CA GLY A 82 -4.79 -0.65 7.33
C GLY A 82 -4.63 -2.17 7.41
N GLY A 83 -3.50 -2.64 7.94
CA GLY A 83 -3.23 -4.04 8.15
C GLY A 83 -4.12 -4.69 9.19
N ILE A 84 -4.27 -4.08 10.36
CA ILE A 84 -5.16 -4.58 11.41
C ILE A 84 -6.60 -4.66 10.88
N VAL A 85 -7.08 -3.60 10.22
CA VAL A 85 -8.43 -3.59 9.64
C VAL A 85 -8.60 -4.72 8.60
N SER A 86 -7.58 -4.97 7.78
CA SER A 86 -7.60 -6.05 6.78
C SER A 86 -7.63 -7.43 7.40
N VAL A 87 -6.78 -7.68 8.41
CA VAL A 87 -6.71 -8.95 9.13
C VAL A 87 -8.04 -9.24 9.84
N VAL A 88 -8.56 -8.28 10.59
CA VAL A 88 -9.84 -8.40 11.30
C VAL A 88 -10.99 -8.60 10.32
N GLY A 89 -11.05 -7.81 9.24
CA GLY A 89 -12.08 -7.90 8.23
C GLY A 89 -12.11 -9.25 7.50
N MET A 90 -10.96 -9.90 7.30
CA MET A 90 -10.88 -11.21 6.65
C MET A 90 -10.93 -12.39 7.62
N TRP A 91 -10.73 -12.20 8.92
CA TRP A 91 -10.59 -13.28 9.90
C TRP A 91 -11.76 -14.28 9.89
N ARG A 92 -12.98 -13.76 9.78
CA ARG A 92 -14.21 -14.59 9.76
C ARG A 92 -14.46 -15.25 8.41
N GLU A 93 -14.01 -14.65 7.32
CA GLU A 93 -14.23 -15.13 5.95
C GLU A 93 -13.20 -16.19 5.57
N ASN A 94 -11.93 -15.95 5.88
CA ASN A 94 -10.84 -16.88 5.60
C ASN A 94 -9.64 -16.63 6.53
N ARG A 95 -9.53 -17.46 7.56
CA ARG A 95 -8.46 -17.38 8.56
C ARG A 95 -7.06 -17.52 7.95
N ILE A 96 -6.89 -18.41 6.97
CA ILE A 96 -5.59 -18.64 6.33
C ILE A 96 -5.13 -17.36 5.60
N LYS A 97 -6.00 -16.76 4.78
CA LYS A 97 -5.69 -15.50 4.10
C LYS A 97 -5.40 -14.36 5.07
N SER A 98 -6.13 -14.31 6.18
CA SER A 98 -5.91 -13.30 7.23
C SER A 98 -4.52 -13.42 7.86
N VAL A 99 -4.07 -14.64 8.18
CA VAL A 99 -2.70 -14.89 8.68
C VAL A 99 -1.64 -14.51 7.65
N PHE A 100 -1.85 -14.82 6.37
CA PHE A 100 -0.93 -14.41 5.30
C PHE A 100 -0.79 -12.88 5.21
N VAL A 101 -1.91 -12.15 5.24
CA VAL A 101 -1.88 -10.68 5.23
C VAL A 101 -1.15 -10.14 6.46
N PHE A 102 -1.40 -10.70 7.64
CA PHE A 102 -0.68 -10.31 8.86
C PHE A 102 0.84 -10.51 8.73
N LEU A 103 1.28 -11.65 8.21
CA LEU A 103 2.69 -11.95 7.97
C LEU A 103 3.32 -10.96 6.98
N ILE A 104 2.66 -10.71 5.85
CA ILE A 104 3.15 -9.77 4.82
C ILE A 104 3.35 -8.38 5.41
N ILE A 105 2.39 -7.90 6.22
CA ILE A 105 2.45 -6.56 6.81
C ILE A 105 3.54 -6.47 7.86
N THR A 106 3.71 -7.51 8.68
CA THR A 106 4.80 -7.56 9.67
C THR A 106 6.17 -7.53 8.99
N ILE A 107 6.35 -8.30 7.91
CA ILE A 107 7.57 -8.30 7.11
C ILE A 107 7.79 -6.91 6.47
N ALA A 108 6.74 -6.30 5.91
CA ALA A 108 6.85 -4.98 5.30
C ALA A 108 7.30 -3.93 6.34
N ILE A 109 6.70 -3.92 7.53
CA ILE A 109 7.09 -3.00 8.60
C ILE A 109 8.56 -3.20 9.00
N TYR A 110 9.01 -4.46 9.12
CA TYR A 110 10.41 -4.76 9.43
C TYR A 110 11.37 -4.14 8.41
N PHE A 111 11.11 -4.31 7.11
CA PHE A 111 11.93 -3.72 6.04
C PHE A 111 11.87 -2.19 5.96
N LEU A 112 10.81 -1.57 6.45
CA LEU A 112 10.64 -0.11 6.42
C LEU A 112 11.26 0.59 7.63
N TYR A 113 11.39 -0.13 8.73
CA TYR A 113 11.97 0.38 9.97
C TYR A 113 13.48 0.16 10.05
N VAL A 114 13.99 -0.95 9.48
CA VAL A 114 15.42 -1.29 9.42
C VAL A 114 16.11 -0.59 8.24
#